data_AF-A0A6A4CB43-F1
#
_entry.id   AF-A0A6A4CB43-F1
#
_cell.length_a   1.000
_cell.length_b   1.000
_cell.length_c   1.000
_cell.angle_alpha   90.00
_cell.angle_beta   90.00
_cell.angle_gamma   90.00
#
_symmetry.space_group_name_H-M   'P 1'
#
loop_
_entity.id
_entity.type
_entity.pdbx_description
1 polymer ?
#
loop_
_entity_poly.entity_id
_entity_poly.type
_entity_poly.pdbx_seq_one_letter_code
_entity_poly.pdbx_strand_id
1 'polypeptide(L)'
;MTVPDNTTFRQLQHIDTQQLAMDSAMAEALVQADQEYRAVRIKLHGIPVPVQVNISDLREALGLPNYSLRPPFRPPTNIETPAPTTNMEDDDHIDEQSQAMEQ
;
A
#
# COMPACT_ATOMS: atom_id res chain seq x y z
N MET A 1 -33.40 -36.64 -13.65
CA MET A 1 -33.99 -36.19 -12.38
C MET A 1 -34.41 -34.74 -12.57
N THR A 2 -35.71 -34.46 -12.69
CA THR A 2 -36.21 -33.10 -12.97
C THR A 2 -36.28 -32.33 -11.65
N VAL A 3 -35.57 -31.20 -11.56
CA VAL A 3 -35.64 -30.33 -10.40
C VAL A 3 -37.09 -29.82 -10.28
N PRO A 4 -37.74 -29.91 -9.10
CA PRO A 4 -39.11 -29.45 -8.94
C PRO A 4 -39.19 -27.91 -9.03
N ASP A 5 -39.88 -27.37 -10.04
CA ASP A 5 -40.13 -25.92 -10.17
C ASP A 5 -41.46 -25.55 -9.49
N ASN A 6 -41.59 -25.88 -8.19
CA ASN A 6 -42.74 -25.44 -7.40
C ASN A 6 -42.42 -24.14 -6.64
N THR A 7 -43.46 -23.44 -6.19
CA THR A 7 -43.35 -22.15 -5.49
C THR A 7 -42.47 -22.23 -4.24
N THR A 8 -42.57 -23.31 -3.47
CA THR A 8 -41.76 -23.55 -2.28
C THR A 8 -40.27 -23.73 -2.62
N PHE A 9 -39.95 -24.45 -3.69
CA PHE A 9 -38.57 -24.64 -4.14
C PHE A 9 -37.92 -23.32 -4.56
N ARG A 10 -38.66 -22.47 -5.29
CA ARG A 10 -38.21 -21.12 -5.64
C ARG A 10 -38.01 -20.23 -4.42
N GLN A 11 -38.89 -20.33 -3.42
CA GLN A 11 -38.74 -19.59 -2.16
C GLN A 11 -37.49 -20.04 -1.38
N LEU A 12 -37.24 -21.34 -1.28
CA LEU A 12 -36.03 -21.87 -0.63
C LEU A 12 -34.76 -21.42 -1.36
N GLN A 13 -34.73 -21.51 -2.69
CA GLN A 13 -33.60 -21.01 -3.49
C GLN A 13 -33.35 -19.51 -3.29
N HIS A 14 -34.41 -18.71 -3.17
CA HIS A 14 -34.28 -17.28 -2.89
C HIS A 14 -33.69 -17.03 -1.49
N ILE A 15 -34.11 -17.79 -0.48
CA ILE A 15 -33.54 -17.73 0.88
C ILE A 15 -32.06 -18.10 0.87
N ASP A 16 -31.69 -19.20 0.20
CA ASP A 16 -30.28 -19.63 0.07
C ASP A 16 -29.42 -18.55 -0.60
N THR A 17 -29.95 -17.92 -1.66
CA THR A 17 -29.25 -16.83 -2.37
C THR A 17 -29.03 -15.61 -1.46
N GLN A 18 -30.04 -15.24 -0.67
CA GLN A 18 -29.92 -14.14 0.29
C GLN A 18 -28.94 -14.46 1.41
N GLN A 19 -28.92 -15.70 1.89
CA GLN A 19 -27.99 -16.14 2.93
C GLN A 19 -26.54 -16.12 2.43
N LEU A 20 -26.30 -16.56 1.20
CA LEU A 20 -24.98 -16.50 0.57
C LEU A 20 -24.50 -15.06 0.35
N ALA A 21 -25.42 -14.15 0.00
CA ALA A 21 -25.10 -12.72 -0.10
C ALA A 21 -24.74 -12.09 1.25
N MET A 22 -25.43 -12.48 2.33
CA MET A 22 -25.12 -12.02 3.69
C MET A 22 -23.77 -12.57 4.18
N ASP A 23 -23.48 -13.84 3.92
CA ASP A 23 -22.22 -14.48 4.29
C ASP A 23 -21.03 -13.84 3.54
N SER A 24 -21.20 -13.56 2.24
CA SER A 24 -20.22 -12.80 1.45
C SER A 24 -19.99 -11.40 2.03
N ALA A 25 -21.05 -10.64 2.30
CA ALA A 25 -20.93 -9.30 2.86
C ALA A 25 -20.24 -9.30 4.24
N MET A 26 -20.49 -10.32 5.06
CA MET A 26 -19.83 -10.50 6.35
C MET A 26 -18.35 -10.87 6.18
N ALA A 27 -18.01 -11.75 5.25
CA ALA A 27 -16.63 -12.10 4.93
C ALA A 27 -15.86 -10.88 4.38
N GLU A 28 -16.49 -10.10 3.51
CA GLU A 28 -15.94 -8.84 3.00
C GLU A 28 -15.71 -7.83 4.12
N ALA A 29 -16.66 -7.67 5.05
CA ALA A 29 -16.51 -6.82 6.23
C ALA A 29 -15.38 -7.29 7.17
N LEU A 30 -15.21 -8.60 7.36
CA LEU A 30 -14.10 -9.19 8.11
C LEU A 30 -12.75 -8.93 7.44
N VAL A 31 -12.67 -9.04 6.11
CA VAL A 31 -11.45 -8.73 5.34
C VAL A 31 -11.14 -7.23 5.40
N GLN A 32 -12.15 -6.37 5.34
CA GLN A 32 -11.99 -4.93 5.52
C GLN A 32 -11.53 -4.59 6.96
N ALA A 33 -12.07 -5.26 7.98
CA ALA A 33 -11.65 -5.10 9.37
C ALA A 33 -10.23 -5.63 9.64
N ASP A 34 -9.82 -6.73 8.98
CA ASP A 34 -8.42 -7.21 9.00
C ASP A 34 -7.47 -6.23 8.29
N GLN A 35 -7.98 -5.49 7.30
CA GLN A 35 -7.24 -4.37 6.71
C GLN A 35 -7.08 -3.19 7.69
N GLU A 36 -8.06 -2.99 8.58
CA GLU A 36 -8.11 -1.89 9.54
C GLU A 36 -7.17 -2.11 10.74
N TYR A 37 -6.99 -3.34 11.23
CA TYR A 37 -6.09 -3.66 12.34
C TYR A 37 -4.89 -4.50 11.89
N ARG A 38 -3.67 -4.05 12.21
CA ARG A 38 -2.44 -4.81 11.93
C ARG A 38 -1.69 -5.12 13.22
N ALA A 39 -1.10 -6.31 13.27
CA ALA A 39 -0.18 -6.69 14.33
C ALA A 39 1.16 -5.95 14.18
N VAL A 40 1.46 -5.07 15.12
CA VAL A 40 2.74 -4.36 15.23
C VAL A 40 3.49 -4.88 16.46
N ARG A 41 4.80 -5.09 16.33
CA ARG A 41 5.64 -5.53 17.45
C ARG A 41 6.15 -4.32 18.21
N ILE A 42 5.76 -4.18 19.47
CA ILE A 42 6.26 -3.12 20.37
C ILE A 42 7.12 -3.75 21.47
N LYS A 43 8.13 -3.03 21.96
CA LYS A 43 8.93 -3.50 23.11
C LYS A 43 8.31 -3.00 24.41
N LEU A 44 7.87 -3.94 25.25
CA LEU A 44 7.42 -3.67 26.62
C LEU A 44 8.42 -4.30 27.58
N HIS A 45 9.04 -3.49 28.44
CA HIS A 45 10.11 -3.94 29.36
C HIS A 45 11.22 -4.76 28.67
N GLY A 46 11.58 -4.39 27.43
CA GLY A 46 12.60 -5.08 26.64
C GLY A 46 12.11 -6.32 25.87
N ILE A 47 10.89 -6.80 26.12
CA ILE A 47 10.30 -7.95 25.44
C ILE A 47 9.45 -7.47 24.26
N PRO A 48 9.65 -8.00 23.02
CA PRO A 48 8.81 -7.67 21.88
C PRO A 48 7.46 -8.39 21.98
N VAL A 49 6.37 -7.61 22.11
CA VAL A 49 4.99 -8.10 22.18
C VAL A 49 4.24 -7.68 20.91
N PRO A 50 3.56 -8.60 20.21
CA PRO A 50 2.67 -8.26 19.11
C PRO A 50 1.38 -7.64 19.65
N VAL A 51 1.01 -6.47 19.13
CA VAL A 51 -0.21 -5.74 19.50
C VAL A 51 -0.99 -5.40 18.23
N GLN A 52 -2.31 -5.60 18.26
CA GLN A 52 -3.19 -5.19 17.17
C GLN A 52 -3.41 -3.67 17.25
N VAL A 53 -3.06 -2.95 16.18
CA VAL A 53 -3.17 -1.50 16.12
C VAL A 53 -4.02 -1.12 14.91
N ASN A 54 -4.96 -0.19 15.11
CA ASN A 54 -5.72 0.40 14.03
C ASN A 54 -4.78 1.22 13.14
N ILE A 55 -4.72 0.89 11.85
CA ILE A 55 -3.80 1.53 10.91
C ILE A 55 -4.23 2.96 10.58
N SER A 56 -5.52 3.25 10.51
CA SER A 56 -6.01 4.62 10.24
C SER A 56 -5.58 5.58 11.34
N ASP A 57 -5.81 5.21 12.61
CA ASP A 57 -5.42 5.99 13.79
C ASP A 57 -3.90 6.14 13.88
N LEU A 58 -3.15 5.04 13.68
CA LEU A 58 -1.69 5.07 13.66
C LEU A 58 -1.14 5.98 12.56
N ARG A 59 -1.76 6.00 11.37
CA ARG A 59 -1.35 6.88 10.27
C ARG A 59 -1.62 8.33 10.60
N GLU A 60 -2.79 8.64 11.16
CA GLU A 60 -3.15 10.00 11.60
C GLU A 60 -2.15 10.51 12.65
N ALA A 61 -1.86 9.70 13.67
CA ALA A 61 -0.90 10.05 14.72
C ALA A 61 0.52 10.28 14.19
N LEU A 62 0.90 9.61 13.09
CA LEU A 62 2.19 9.76 12.43
C LEU A 62 2.18 10.81 11.29
N GLY A 63 1.04 11.43 11.00
CA GLY A 63 0.88 12.36 9.87
C GLY A 63 1.07 11.70 8.50
N LEU A 64 0.84 10.39 8.39
CA LEU A 64 0.99 9.65 7.14
C LEU A 64 -0.30 9.76 6.30
N PRO A 65 -0.19 9.93 4.97
CA PRO A 65 -1.36 10.01 4.10
C PRO A 65 -2.12 8.68 4.06
N ASN A 66 -3.37 8.62 3.59
CA ASN A 66 -4.13 7.35 3.54
C ASN A 66 -3.70 6.37 2.43
N TYR A 67 -2.72 6.74 1.59
CA TYR A 67 -2.19 5.89 0.52
C TYR A 67 -0.83 5.27 0.89
N SER A 68 -0.47 4.15 0.24
CA SER A 68 0.83 3.51 0.46
C SER A 68 1.99 4.40 0.01
N LEU A 69 2.95 4.66 0.90
CA LEU A 69 4.20 5.36 0.56
C LEU A 69 5.23 4.46 -0.13
N ARG A 70 4.96 3.15 -0.22
CA ARG A 70 5.82 2.26 -1.00
C ARG A 70 5.47 2.41 -2.47
N PRO A 71 6.35 2.97 -3.32
CA PRO A 71 6.16 2.90 -4.75
C PRO A 71 6.06 1.43 -5.18
N PRO A 72 5.29 1.12 -6.24
CA PRO A 72 5.33 -0.22 -6.83
C PRO A 72 6.78 -0.56 -7.16
N PHE A 73 7.18 -1.79 -6.82
CA PHE A 73 8.52 -2.28 -7.13
C PHE A 73 8.75 -2.11 -8.64
N ARG A 74 9.73 -1.27 -9.00
CA ARG A 74 10.22 -1.20 -10.37
C ARG A 74 11.37 -2.19 -10.48
N PRO A 75 11.21 -3.31 -11.20
CA PRO A 75 12.36 -4.16 -11.50
C PRO A 75 13.41 -3.32 -12.23
N PRO A 76 14.71 -3.59 -12.02
CA PRO A 76 15.76 -2.91 -12.76
C PRO A 76 15.46 -3.09 -14.25
N THR A 77 15.16 -1.99 -14.92
CA THR A 77 14.91 -2.02 -16.34
C THR A 77 16.23 -2.30 -17.02
N ASN A 78 16.28 -3.30 -17.93
CA ASN A 78 17.46 -3.58 -18.76
C ASN A 78 17.60 -2.51 -19.86
N ILE A 79 17.70 -1.26 -19.44
CA ILE A 79 18.00 -0.11 -20.27
C ILE A 79 19.49 0.06 -20.11
N GLU A 80 20.25 -0.05 -21.21
CA GLU A 80 21.62 0.45 -21.23
C GLU A 80 21.55 1.92 -20.84
N THR A 81 21.90 2.21 -19.59
CA THR A 81 22.04 3.58 -19.11
C THR A 81 23.42 3.97 -19.60
N PRO A 82 23.55 4.82 -20.64
CA PRO A 82 24.87 5.23 -21.10
C PRO A 82 25.62 5.83 -19.90
N ALA A 83 26.93 5.60 -19.85
CA ALA A 83 27.77 6.23 -18.84
C ALA A 83 27.48 7.75 -18.85
N PRO A 84 27.42 8.39 -17.68
CA PRO A 84 27.18 9.83 -17.61
C PRO A 84 28.15 10.55 -18.53
N THR A 85 27.67 11.56 -19.24
CA THR A 85 28.48 12.37 -20.15
C THR A 85 29.73 12.89 -19.42
N THR A 86 30.85 12.95 -20.12
CA THR A 86 32.09 13.59 -19.66
C THR A 86 31.80 14.93 -18.99
N ASN A 87 32.47 15.17 -17.85
CA ASN A 87 32.42 16.44 -17.12
C ASN A 87 32.55 17.61 -18.10
N MET A 88 31.52 18.44 -18.22
CA MET A 88 31.56 19.67 -19.00
C MET A 88 32.35 20.71 -18.21
N GLU A 89 33.22 21.46 -18.88
CA GLU A 89 33.85 22.63 -18.26
C GLU A 89 32.77 23.68 -17.99
N ASP A 90 32.85 24.29 -16.81
CA ASP A 90 31.92 25.34 -16.37
C ASP A 90 32.32 26.67 -17.02
N ASP A 91 31.88 26.85 -18.26
CA ASP A 91 32.20 28.03 -19.09
C ASP A 91 31.44 29.30 -18.65
N ASP A 92 30.46 29.16 -17.76
CA ASP A 92 29.62 30.27 -17.28
C ASP A 92 30.20 30.95 -16.02
N HIS A 93 31.22 30.37 -15.39
CA HIS A 93 31.81 30.86 -14.13
C HIS A 93 33.32 31.16 -14.22
N ILE A 94 33.88 31.21 -15.44
CA ILE A 94 35.31 31.43 -15.70
C ILE A 94 35.81 32.82 -15.25
N ASP A 95 34.92 33.81 -15.17
CA ASP A 95 35.28 35.20 -14.85
C ASP A 95 35.52 35.47 -13.35
N GLU A 96 35.10 34.58 -12.43
CA GLU A 96 35.31 34.81 -10.99
C GLU A 96 36.66 34.29 -10.47
N GLN A 97 37.25 33.27 -11.11
CA GLN A 97 38.56 32.74 -10.68
C GLN A 97 39.75 33.55 -11.21
N SER A 98 39.59 34.25 -12.34
CA SER A 98 40.66 35.06 -12.93
C SER A 98 40.90 36.40 -12.21
N GLN A 99 39.92 36.90 -11.44
CA GLN A 99 40.06 38.15 -10.68
C GLN A 99 40.64 37.96 -9.27
N ALA A 100 40.76 36.72 -8.79
CA ALA A 100 41.26 36.43 -7.43
C ALA A 100 42.79 36.23 -7.34
N MET A 101 43.51 36.15 -8.46
CA MET A 101 44.97 35.96 -8.49
C MET A 101 45.77 37.20 -8.91
N GLU A 102 45.12 38.33 -9.15
CA GLU A 102 45.78 39.56 -9.64
C GLU A 102 45.78 40.72 -8.63
N GLN A 103 45.75 40.42 -7.32
CA GLN A 103 46.05 41.39 -6.25
C GLN A 103 47.27 41.00 -5.42
#